data_AF-A0A150RZ19-F1
#
_entry.id   AF-A0A150RZ19-F1
#
_cell.length_a   1.000
_cell.length_b   1.000
_cell.length_c   1.000
_cell.angle_alpha   90.00
_cell.angle_beta   90.00
_cell.angle_gamma   90.00
#
_symmetry.space_group_name_H-M   'P 1'
#
loop_
_entity.id
_entity.type
_entity.pdbx_description
1 polymer ?
#
loop_
_entity_poly.entity_id
_entity_poly.type
_entity_poly.pdbx_seq_one_letter_code
_entity_poly.pdbx_strand_id
1 'polypeptide(L)'
;MGGVPQGWTKHGDPVAVADDQAASGDRSLKIGAVANGERRIYHDASQLGSGHWGRIRYRVQLPVPDAFVHSTLVALQGVGPTTGPQEVRVVDTVKEDKDGWDNDGNGSHIQYLYNVQPQGAEFGKGSDYDWSYEDAWHCVEWHIDAPTQSYDFYVDGVLLEQISIANGAGNYTGSEIPDVFSEVRIGWNNYQSAPPGFTAWIDDVALDDERIGCEE
;
A
#
# COMPACT_ATOMS: atom_id res chain seq x y z
N MET A 1 -22.24 -1.37 7.15
CA MET A 1 -21.02 -0.52 7.25
C MET A 1 -21.12 0.34 8.51
N GLY A 2 -20.18 0.15 9.43
CA GLY A 2 -20.04 0.91 10.68
C GLY A 2 -19.03 2.07 10.56
N GLY A 3 -18.69 2.70 11.69
CA GLY A 3 -17.60 3.68 11.76
C GLY A 3 -16.21 3.04 11.66
N VAL A 4 -15.18 3.88 11.55
CA VAL A 4 -13.78 3.45 11.62
C VAL A 4 -13.34 3.29 13.09
N PRO A 5 -12.28 2.51 13.39
CA PRO A 5 -11.85 2.29 14.77
C PRO A 5 -11.48 3.60 15.50
N GLN A 6 -11.57 3.60 16.84
CA GLN A 6 -11.19 4.77 17.63
C GLN A 6 -9.74 5.20 17.35
N GLY A 7 -9.51 6.50 17.25
CA GLY A 7 -8.20 7.07 16.92
C GLY A 7 -7.94 7.16 15.42
N TRP A 8 -8.73 6.50 14.59
CA TRP A 8 -8.65 6.62 13.13
C TRP A 8 -9.59 7.70 12.61
N THR A 9 -9.15 8.43 11.59
CA THR A 9 -9.97 9.43 10.89
C THR A 9 -10.28 8.93 9.49
N LYS A 10 -11.53 9.08 9.06
CA LYS A 10 -11.98 8.66 7.72
C LYS A 10 -11.73 9.74 6.68
N HIS A 11 -11.18 9.37 5.52
CA HIS A 11 -10.92 10.24 4.37
C HIS A 11 -11.50 9.63 3.09
N GLY A 12 -12.41 10.36 2.45
CA GLY A 12 -13.15 9.88 1.28
C GLY A 12 -14.32 8.94 1.61
N ASP A 13 -15.08 8.58 0.59
CA ASP A 13 -16.21 7.67 0.65
C ASP A 13 -16.29 6.84 -0.64
N PRO A 14 -16.71 5.56 -0.60
CA PRO A 14 -17.14 4.81 0.58
C PRO A 14 -15.96 4.04 1.22
N VAL A 15 -15.70 4.27 2.51
CA VAL A 15 -14.77 3.46 3.33
C VAL A 15 -15.32 3.30 4.75
N ALA A 16 -15.42 2.07 5.24
CA ALA A 16 -16.03 1.76 6.52
C ALA A 16 -15.76 0.31 6.96
N VAL A 17 -15.88 0.03 8.27
CA VAL A 17 -15.84 -1.34 8.77
C VAL A 17 -17.10 -2.10 8.33
N ALA A 18 -16.94 -3.30 7.79
CA ALA A 18 -18.01 -4.17 7.32
C ALA A 18 -17.83 -5.60 7.85
N ASP A 19 -18.87 -6.42 7.67
CA ASP A 19 -19.00 -7.80 8.15
C ASP A 19 -19.26 -8.80 7.02
N ASP A 20 -19.04 -8.39 5.76
CA ASP A 20 -19.26 -9.22 4.58
C ASP A 20 -18.00 -9.98 4.13
N GLN A 21 -16.82 -9.55 4.56
CA GLN A 21 -15.54 -10.25 4.44
C GLN A 21 -14.68 -9.95 5.68
N ALA A 22 -13.87 -10.91 6.08
CA ALA A 22 -12.85 -10.75 7.12
C ALA A 22 -11.70 -11.72 6.85
N ALA A 23 -10.46 -11.30 7.10
CA ALA A 23 -9.30 -12.19 7.12
C ALA A 23 -9.20 -12.86 8.48
N SER A 24 -9.50 -12.12 9.56
CA SER A 24 -9.62 -12.65 10.91
C SER A 24 -10.89 -12.12 11.60
N GLY A 25 -11.42 -12.89 12.55
CA GLY A 25 -12.67 -12.54 13.23
C GLY A 25 -13.84 -12.38 12.26
N ASP A 26 -14.68 -11.36 12.49
CA ASP A 26 -15.95 -11.18 11.78
C ASP A 26 -16.04 -9.85 10.98
N ARG A 27 -14.98 -9.02 10.98
CA ARG A 27 -15.04 -7.68 10.37
C ARG A 27 -13.72 -7.24 9.77
N SER A 28 -13.79 -6.50 8.67
CA SER A 28 -12.66 -5.83 8.02
C SER A 28 -13.02 -4.40 7.58
N LEU A 29 -12.02 -3.62 7.17
CA LEU A 29 -12.22 -2.33 6.52
C LEU A 29 -12.61 -2.55 5.05
N LYS A 30 -13.85 -2.25 4.69
CA LYS A 30 -14.31 -2.27 3.30
C LYS A 30 -14.07 -0.93 2.63
N ILE A 31 -13.47 -0.97 1.45
CA ILE A 31 -13.33 0.13 0.51
C ILE A 31 -14.28 -0.12 -0.67
N GLY A 32 -15.11 0.85 -1.01
CA GLY A 32 -16.01 0.75 -2.15
C GLY A 32 -15.47 1.38 -3.44
N ALA A 33 -16.05 0.94 -4.56
CA ALA A 33 -15.68 1.37 -5.90
C ALA A 33 -15.90 2.88 -6.11
N VAL A 34 -14.81 3.57 -6.43
CA VAL A 34 -14.80 4.92 -6.97
C VAL A 34 -13.78 4.97 -8.10
N ALA A 35 -14.12 5.64 -9.20
CA ALA A 35 -13.27 5.69 -10.39
C ALA A 35 -11.89 6.30 -10.10
N ASN A 36 -11.80 7.33 -9.25
CA ASN A 36 -10.55 8.02 -8.95
C ASN A 36 -10.53 8.57 -7.51
N GLY A 37 -9.34 8.71 -6.94
CA GLY A 37 -9.12 9.37 -5.67
C GLY A 37 -9.19 8.44 -4.45
N GLU A 38 -9.19 9.09 -3.30
CA GLU A 38 -8.92 8.48 -2.01
C GLU A 38 -10.16 7.95 -1.30
N ARG A 39 -9.99 6.78 -0.69
CA ARG A 39 -10.85 6.13 0.31
C ARG A 39 -9.95 5.48 1.36
N ARG A 40 -9.47 6.25 2.33
CA ARG A 40 -8.49 5.81 3.34
C ARG A 40 -8.93 6.17 4.76
N ILE A 41 -8.30 5.54 5.73
CA ILE A 41 -8.33 5.90 7.14
C ILE A 41 -6.92 6.28 7.59
N TYR A 42 -6.81 7.31 8.41
CA TYR A 42 -5.55 7.88 8.86
C TYR A 42 -5.38 7.69 10.36
N HIS A 43 -4.15 7.48 10.82
CA HIS A 43 -3.78 7.41 12.22
C HIS A 43 -2.43 8.07 12.47
N ASP A 44 -2.18 8.49 13.71
CA ASP A 44 -0.87 8.98 14.13
C ASP A 44 0.18 7.87 14.00
N ALA A 45 1.32 8.20 13.39
CA ALA A 45 2.44 7.27 13.22
C ALA A 45 3.69 7.73 13.99
N SER A 46 3.58 8.77 14.83
CA SER A 46 4.71 9.37 15.54
C SER A 46 5.50 8.40 16.43
N GLN A 47 4.90 7.26 16.78
CA GLN A 47 5.48 6.24 17.65
C GLN A 47 6.11 5.05 16.90
N LEU A 48 6.05 4.98 15.56
CA LEU A 48 6.62 3.85 14.80
C LEU A 48 8.15 3.77 14.86
N GLY A 49 8.83 4.82 15.33
CA GLY A 49 10.28 4.87 15.35
C GLY A 49 10.90 4.87 13.95
N SER A 50 12.24 4.89 13.91
CA SER A 50 13.02 4.99 12.67
C SER A 50 13.21 3.65 11.96
N GLY A 51 12.81 2.55 12.59
CA GLY A 51 12.77 1.22 11.98
C GLY A 51 11.58 0.44 12.51
N HIS A 52 10.80 -0.14 11.62
CA HIS A 52 9.57 -0.86 11.98
C HIS A 52 9.14 -1.82 10.89
N TRP A 53 8.31 -2.77 11.31
CA TRP A 53 7.55 -3.65 10.45
C TRP A 53 6.11 -3.17 10.36
N GLY A 54 5.49 -3.42 9.22
CA GLY A 54 4.06 -3.27 9.07
C GLY A 54 3.47 -4.37 8.21
N ARG A 55 2.21 -4.71 8.47
CA ARG A 55 1.48 -5.77 7.77
C ARG A 55 0.05 -5.34 7.56
N ILE A 56 -0.49 -5.62 6.38
CA ILE A 56 -1.93 -5.69 6.15
C ILE A 56 -2.29 -7.01 5.47
N ARG A 57 -3.52 -7.47 5.66
CA ARG A 57 -4.16 -8.42 4.76
C ARG A 57 -5.11 -7.67 3.84
N TYR A 58 -5.10 -7.97 2.55
CA TYR A 58 -6.01 -7.33 1.60
C TYR A 58 -6.68 -8.35 0.68
N ARG A 59 -7.88 -8.02 0.21
CA ARG A 59 -8.67 -8.79 -0.76
C ARG A 59 -9.32 -7.83 -1.75
N VAL A 60 -9.41 -8.20 -3.02
CA VAL A 60 -10.01 -7.34 -4.05
C VAL A 60 -11.14 -8.08 -4.77
N GLN A 61 -12.30 -7.43 -4.87
CA GLN A 61 -13.43 -7.99 -5.58
C GLN A 61 -13.15 -8.07 -7.09
N LEU A 62 -13.45 -9.22 -7.69
CA LEU A 62 -13.42 -9.40 -9.15
C LEU A 62 -14.81 -9.25 -9.79
N PRO A 63 -14.89 -8.83 -11.07
CA PRO A 63 -13.77 -8.36 -11.90
C PRO A 63 -13.30 -6.96 -11.47
N VAL A 64 -12.00 -6.70 -11.60
CA VAL A 64 -11.42 -5.36 -11.45
C VAL A 64 -11.64 -4.51 -12.71
N PRO A 65 -11.61 -3.17 -12.63
CA PRO A 65 -11.70 -2.30 -13.80
C PRO A 65 -10.58 -2.55 -14.83
N ASP A 66 -10.95 -2.56 -16.11
CA ASP A 66 -10.01 -2.58 -17.23
C ASP A 66 -9.46 -1.17 -17.47
N ALA A 67 -8.39 -0.83 -16.77
CA ALA A 67 -7.71 0.46 -16.84
C ALA A 67 -6.27 0.32 -16.33
N PHE A 68 -5.37 1.09 -16.94
CA PHE A 68 -4.08 1.39 -16.34
C PHE A 68 -4.30 2.28 -15.12
N VAL A 69 -3.89 1.80 -13.95
CA VAL A 69 -4.11 2.55 -12.70
C VAL A 69 -3.05 2.25 -11.66
N HIS A 70 -2.40 3.32 -11.23
CA HIS A 70 -1.57 3.39 -10.04
C HIS A 70 -2.46 3.56 -8.82
N SER A 71 -2.32 2.64 -7.86
CA SER A 71 -3.06 2.65 -6.60
C SER A 71 -2.15 2.46 -5.39
N THR A 72 -2.39 3.26 -4.35
CA THR A 72 -1.73 3.11 -3.05
C THR A 72 -2.69 2.58 -2.01
N LEU A 73 -2.28 1.51 -1.32
CA LEU A 73 -3.05 0.90 -0.24
C LEU A 73 -2.56 1.37 1.14
N VAL A 74 -1.24 1.48 1.31
CA VAL A 74 -0.62 1.97 2.56
C VAL A 74 0.41 3.03 2.24
N ALA A 75 0.32 4.15 2.95
CA ALA A 75 1.31 5.21 2.89
C ALA A 75 1.64 5.78 4.27
N LEU A 76 2.84 6.32 4.39
CA LEU A 76 3.34 7.03 5.57
C LEU A 76 3.68 8.47 5.18
N GLN A 77 3.40 9.44 6.05
CA GLN A 77 3.81 10.83 5.88
C GLN A 77 5.03 11.12 6.74
N GLY A 78 6.05 11.75 6.16
CA GLY A 78 7.22 12.17 6.90
C GLY A 78 8.03 13.24 6.18
N VAL A 79 9.17 13.60 6.75
CA VAL A 79 10.12 14.54 6.15
C VAL A 79 11.39 13.77 5.81
N GLY A 80 11.63 13.58 4.51
CA GLY A 80 12.83 12.93 4.02
C GLY A 80 14.08 13.80 4.28
N PRO A 81 15.24 13.17 4.53
CA PRO A 81 16.48 13.88 4.89
C PRO A 81 16.98 14.85 3.82
N THR A 82 16.68 14.60 2.54
CA THR A 82 17.12 15.41 1.39
C THR A 82 15.97 15.92 0.53
N THR A 83 14.81 15.28 0.60
CA THR A 83 13.63 15.52 -0.26
C THR A 83 12.54 16.37 0.42
N GLY A 84 12.62 16.58 1.74
CA GLY A 84 11.64 17.35 2.50
C GLY A 84 10.33 16.59 2.74
N PRO A 85 9.19 17.28 2.98
CA PRO A 85 7.91 16.63 3.22
C PRO A 85 7.51 15.71 2.05
N GLN A 86 7.12 14.47 2.36
CA GLN A 86 6.82 13.45 1.37
C GLN A 86 5.83 12.38 1.86
N GLU A 87 5.15 11.73 0.91
CA GLU A 87 4.39 10.50 1.10
C GLU A 87 5.27 9.30 0.68
N VAL A 88 5.52 8.38 1.62
CA VAL A 88 6.20 7.11 1.35
C VAL A 88 5.13 6.03 1.22
N ARG A 89 4.95 5.49 0.01
CA ARG A 89 3.91 4.52 -0.34
C ARG A 89 4.52 3.13 -0.26
N VAL A 90 4.27 2.49 0.88
CA VAL A 90 4.89 1.21 1.30
C VAL A 90 4.06 -0.01 0.89
N VAL A 91 2.81 0.19 0.48
CA VAL A 91 2.05 -0.82 -0.24
C VAL A 91 1.42 -0.10 -1.42
N ASP A 92 2.09 -0.18 -2.56
CA ASP A 92 1.76 0.56 -3.77
C ASP A 92 1.74 -0.39 -4.96
N THR A 93 0.86 -0.11 -5.91
CA THR A 93 0.61 -1.01 -7.04
C THR A 93 0.39 -0.22 -8.32
N VAL A 94 0.75 -0.81 -9.45
CA VAL A 94 0.30 -0.34 -10.76
C VAL A 94 -0.31 -1.53 -11.46
N LYS A 95 -1.54 -1.36 -11.92
CA LYS A 95 -2.27 -2.33 -12.73
C LYS A 95 -2.23 -1.91 -14.19
N GLU A 96 -2.02 -2.85 -15.11
CA GLU A 96 -2.18 -2.58 -16.55
C GLU A 96 -3.65 -2.64 -17.00
N ASP A 97 -3.98 -2.03 -18.14
CA ASP A 97 -5.19 -2.38 -18.87
C ASP A 97 -4.97 -3.61 -19.75
N LYS A 98 -6.05 -4.13 -20.35
CA LYS A 98 -6.02 -5.27 -21.25
C LYS A 98 -5.19 -5.07 -22.53
N ASP A 99 -4.72 -3.86 -22.81
CA ASP A 99 -3.87 -3.52 -23.97
C ASP A 99 -2.43 -3.19 -23.51
N GLY A 100 -2.11 -3.48 -22.24
CA GLY A 100 -0.83 -3.25 -21.58
C GLY A 100 0.36 -3.98 -22.19
N TRP A 101 1.55 -3.71 -21.65
CA TRP A 101 2.81 -4.19 -22.21
C TRP A 101 3.03 -5.68 -21.96
N ASP A 102 2.49 -6.24 -20.87
CA ASP A 102 2.65 -7.63 -20.45
C ASP A 102 1.36 -8.46 -20.63
N ASN A 103 0.73 -8.28 -21.79
CA ASN A 103 -0.63 -8.72 -22.02
C ASN A 103 -0.74 -10.19 -22.45
N ASP A 104 -0.96 -11.09 -21.48
CA ASP A 104 -1.44 -12.47 -21.71
C ASP A 104 -2.95 -12.55 -22.07
N GLY A 105 -3.59 -11.39 -22.27
CA GLY A 105 -5.02 -11.26 -22.56
C GLY A 105 -5.89 -11.06 -21.32
N ASN A 106 -5.30 -11.06 -20.12
CA ASN A 106 -5.98 -10.82 -18.86
C ASN A 106 -5.42 -9.54 -18.23
N GLY A 107 -6.02 -8.38 -18.54
CA GLY A 107 -5.63 -7.05 -18.05
C GLY A 107 -5.84 -6.86 -16.53
N SER A 108 -5.37 -7.80 -15.72
CA SER A 108 -5.48 -7.89 -14.27
C SER A 108 -4.11 -7.91 -13.59
N HIS A 109 -3.04 -7.97 -14.38
CA HIS A 109 -1.67 -7.99 -13.86
C HIS A 109 -1.32 -6.69 -13.15
N ILE A 110 -0.63 -6.82 -12.03
CA ILE A 110 -0.14 -5.75 -11.20
C ILE A 110 1.35 -5.94 -10.94
N GLN A 111 2.05 -4.83 -10.85
CA GLN A 111 3.34 -4.75 -10.16
C GLN A 111 3.12 -4.16 -8.77
N TYR A 112 3.95 -4.56 -7.81
CA TYR A 112 4.12 -3.85 -6.55
C TYR A 112 5.23 -2.82 -6.68
N LEU A 113 5.16 -1.75 -5.89
CA LEU A 113 6.18 -0.71 -5.87
C LEU A 113 6.53 -0.30 -4.44
N TYR A 114 7.79 0.10 -4.27
CA TYR A 114 8.12 1.13 -3.29
C TYR A 114 8.15 2.48 -4.00
N ASN A 115 7.39 3.44 -3.49
CA ASN A 115 7.25 4.74 -4.14
C ASN A 115 7.33 5.88 -3.13
N VAL A 116 8.01 6.96 -3.50
CA VAL A 116 8.18 8.15 -2.67
C VAL A 116 7.76 9.36 -3.49
N GLN A 117 6.77 10.08 -2.96
CA GLN A 117 6.25 11.32 -3.53
C GLN A 117 6.64 12.51 -2.65
N PRO A 118 7.76 13.19 -2.94
CA PRO A 118 8.06 14.49 -2.36
C PRO A 118 7.26 15.60 -3.08
N GLN A 119 7.48 16.86 -2.72
CA GLN A 119 6.93 18.00 -3.47
C GLN A 119 7.47 18.10 -4.91
N GLY A 120 8.58 17.42 -5.20
CA GLY A 120 9.24 17.39 -6.51
C GLY A 120 8.92 16.15 -7.33
N ALA A 121 9.94 15.67 -8.05
CA ALA A 121 9.84 14.46 -8.85
C ALA A 121 9.61 13.23 -7.96
N GLU A 122 8.70 12.37 -8.40
CA GLU A 122 8.39 11.10 -7.77
C GLU A 122 9.51 10.08 -8.02
N PHE A 123 9.77 9.25 -7.01
CA PHE A 123 10.59 8.05 -7.13
C PHE A 123 9.69 6.83 -7.09
N GLY A 124 9.96 5.85 -7.95
CA GLY A 124 9.29 4.55 -7.93
C GLY A 124 10.25 3.43 -8.31
N LYS A 125 10.26 2.36 -7.52
CA LYS A 125 10.92 1.10 -7.85
C LYS A 125 9.86 0.00 -7.85
N GLY A 126 9.53 -0.48 -9.05
CA GLY A 126 8.50 -1.50 -9.26
C GLY A 126 9.06 -2.88 -9.54
N SER A 127 8.25 -3.89 -9.26
CA SER A 127 8.47 -5.26 -9.70
C SER A 127 8.04 -5.44 -11.16
N ASP A 128 8.26 -6.63 -11.70
CA ASP A 128 7.56 -7.12 -12.88
C ASP A 128 6.05 -7.21 -12.60
N TYR A 129 5.24 -7.39 -13.65
CA TYR A 129 3.78 -7.50 -13.58
C TYR A 129 3.32 -8.95 -13.31
N ASP A 130 4.03 -9.67 -12.44
CA ASP A 130 3.79 -11.11 -12.20
C ASP A 130 2.60 -11.42 -11.26
N TRP A 131 1.98 -10.39 -10.68
CA TRP A 131 0.89 -10.55 -9.70
C TRP A 131 -0.45 -10.17 -10.29
N SER A 132 -1.53 -10.57 -9.65
CA SER A 132 -2.88 -10.13 -10.01
C SER A 132 -3.66 -9.79 -8.75
N TYR A 133 -4.67 -8.93 -8.90
CA TYR A 133 -5.69 -8.83 -7.89
C TYR A 133 -6.55 -10.09 -7.86
N GLU A 134 -6.81 -10.63 -6.67
CA GLU A 134 -7.61 -11.82 -6.48
C GLU A 134 -8.75 -11.58 -5.49
N ASP A 135 -9.84 -12.32 -5.70
CA ASP A 135 -10.90 -12.48 -4.70
C ASP A 135 -10.47 -13.52 -3.64
N ALA A 136 -9.30 -13.28 -3.06
CA ALA A 136 -8.64 -14.03 -2.00
C ALA A 136 -7.87 -13.06 -1.08
N TRP A 137 -7.60 -13.49 0.16
CA TRP A 137 -6.81 -12.70 1.08
C TRP A 137 -5.32 -12.93 0.81
N HIS A 138 -4.59 -11.84 0.57
CA HIS A 138 -3.14 -11.81 0.54
C HIS A 138 -2.61 -11.07 1.75
N CYS A 139 -1.49 -11.52 2.29
CA CYS A 139 -0.74 -10.83 3.31
C CYS A 139 0.40 -10.07 2.64
N VAL A 140 0.47 -8.77 2.87
CA VAL A 140 1.65 -7.98 2.51
C VAL A 140 2.26 -7.41 3.78
N GLU A 141 3.58 -7.55 3.87
CA GLU A 141 4.38 -7.09 4.98
C GLU A 141 5.54 -6.25 4.44
N TRP A 142 5.91 -5.19 5.14
CA TRP A 142 7.06 -4.38 4.81
C TRP A 142 7.93 -4.16 6.05
N HIS A 143 9.22 -3.93 5.79
CA HIS A 143 10.18 -3.47 6.78
C HIS A 143 10.79 -2.16 6.29
N ILE A 144 10.80 -1.16 7.16
CA ILE A 144 11.51 0.09 6.96
C ILE A 144 12.65 0.17 7.97
N ASP A 145 13.82 0.59 7.52
CA ASP A 145 14.97 0.95 8.36
C ASP A 145 15.56 2.26 7.85
N ALA A 146 15.20 3.39 8.48
CA ALA A 146 15.70 4.71 8.12
C ALA A 146 17.21 4.87 8.38
N PRO A 147 17.80 4.40 9.50
CA PRO A 147 19.25 4.45 9.69
C PRO A 147 20.07 3.84 8.56
N THR A 148 19.63 2.70 8.00
CA THR A 148 20.30 2.08 6.83
C THR A 148 19.66 2.47 5.50
N GLN A 149 18.59 3.26 5.52
CA GLN A 149 17.78 3.62 4.34
C GLN A 149 17.38 2.37 3.54
N SER A 150 16.88 1.36 4.24
CA SER A 150 16.50 0.08 3.65
C SER A 150 14.99 -0.14 3.70
N TYR A 151 14.49 -0.81 2.68
CA TYR A 151 13.10 -1.20 2.54
C TYR A 151 13.03 -2.62 2.01
N ASP A 152 12.32 -3.49 2.72
CA ASP A 152 12.01 -4.84 2.26
C ASP A 152 10.49 -5.00 2.18
N PHE A 153 10.02 -5.78 1.21
CA PHE A 153 8.60 -6.04 1.00
C PHE A 153 8.37 -7.53 0.82
N TYR A 154 7.30 -8.04 1.40
CA TYR A 154 6.94 -9.44 1.38
C TYR A 154 5.51 -9.60 0.90
N VAL A 155 5.29 -10.56 0.01
CA VAL A 155 3.96 -10.99 -0.41
C VAL A 155 3.79 -12.44 0.05
N ASP A 156 2.76 -12.69 0.84
CA ASP A 156 2.45 -13.99 1.43
C ASP A 156 3.66 -14.64 2.12
N GLY A 157 4.44 -13.82 2.83
CA GLY A 157 5.63 -14.20 3.58
C GLY A 157 6.92 -14.33 2.76
N VAL A 158 6.85 -14.21 1.43
CA VAL A 158 8.00 -14.32 0.52
C VAL A 158 8.55 -12.94 0.19
N LEU A 159 9.87 -12.76 0.36
CA LEU A 159 10.56 -11.51 0.03
C LEU A 159 10.45 -11.21 -1.47
N LEU A 160 9.98 -10.01 -1.81
CA LEU A 160 9.99 -9.46 -3.15
C LEU A 160 11.26 -8.62 -3.35
N GLU A 161 12.36 -9.29 -3.67
CA GLU A 161 13.68 -8.67 -3.84
C GLU A 161 13.68 -7.56 -4.90
N GLN A 162 12.82 -7.66 -5.92
CA GLN A 162 12.74 -6.71 -7.04
C GLN A 162 12.48 -5.27 -6.60
N ILE A 163 11.75 -5.05 -5.50
CA ILE A 163 11.45 -3.70 -4.98
C ILE A 163 12.20 -3.38 -3.70
N SER A 164 13.03 -4.30 -3.20
CA SER A 164 13.81 -4.07 -1.99
C SER A 164 14.88 -3.01 -2.24
N ILE A 165 15.15 -2.16 -1.24
CA ILE A 165 16.15 -1.10 -1.28
C ILE A 165 17.13 -1.34 -0.14
N ALA A 166 18.43 -1.24 -0.44
CA ALA A 166 19.48 -1.30 0.55
C ALA A 166 20.38 -0.07 0.43
N ASN A 167 20.66 0.60 1.55
CA ASN A 167 21.54 1.78 1.61
C ASN A 167 21.02 2.96 0.75
N GLY A 168 19.72 3.23 0.81
CA GLY A 168 18.94 4.08 -0.10
C GLY A 168 19.32 5.57 -0.19
N ALA A 169 19.94 6.19 0.83
CA ALA A 169 20.43 7.57 0.67
C ALA A 169 21.66 7.59 -0.25
N GLY A 170 21.46 7.99 -1.51
CA GLY A 170 22.52 8.16 -2.52
C GLY A 170 22.72 6.97 -3.47
N ASN A 171 22.14 5.80 -3.19
CA ASN A 171 22.04 4.69 -4.16
C ASN A 171 20.86 4.88 -5.12
N TYR A 172 19.75 5.40 -4.59
CA TYR A 172 18.55 5.75 -5.34
C TYR A 172 18.07 7.13 -4.89
N THR A 173 18.55 8.17 -5.57
CA THR A 173 18.10 9.55 -5.30
C THR A 173 16.58 9.62 -5.37
N GLY A 174 15.95 10.18 -4.34
CA GLY A 174 14.49 10.27 -4.24
C GLY A 174 13.82 9.14 -3.44
N SER A 175 14.55 8.07 -3.09
CA SER A 175 14.02 6.94 -2.30
C SER A 175 14.03 7.16 -0.79
N GLU A 176 14.46 8.33 -0.33
CA GLU A 176 14.88 8.54 1.04
C GLU A 176 13.76 8.31 2.06
N ILE A 177 14.10 7.64 3.15
CA ILE A 177 13.19 7.24 4.22
C ILE A 177 13.31 8.26 5.36
N PRO A 178 12.21 8.86 5.84
CA PRO A 178 12.18 9.69 7.04
C PRO A 178 12.57 8.92 8.32
N ASP A 179 13.28 9.58 9.24
CA ASP A 179 13.56 9.01 10.58
C ASP A 179 12.32 8.85 11.46
N VAL A 180 11.25 9.59 11.13
CA VAL A 180 9.97 9.57 11.82
C VAL A 180 8.84 9.85 10.84
N PHE A 181 7.71 9.18 11.06
CA PHE A 181 6.48 9.40 10.33
C PHE A 181 5.45 10.06 11.23
N SER A 182 4.69 11.02 10.70
CA SER A 182 3.62 11.70 11.44
C SER A 182 2.27 11.02 11.28
N GLU A 183 2.06 10.30 10.19
CA GLU A 183 0.75 9.73 9.85
C GLU A 183 0.92 8.44 9.05
N VAL A 184 0.09 7.45 9.33
CA VAL A 184 -0.12 6.26 8.51
C VAL A 184 -1.50 6.34 7.87
N ARG A 185 -1.59 5.99 6.60
CA ARG A 185 -2.81 6.04 5.78
C ARG A 185 -3.05 4.66 5.19
N ILE A 186 -4.23 4.10 5.43
CA ILE A 186 -4.59 2.74 5.01
C ILE A 186 -5.94 2.76 4.29
N GLY A 187 -6.03 2.10 3.14
CA GLY A 187 -7.26 2.01 2.35
C GLY A 187 -6.94 1.89 0.88
N TRP A 188 -7.49 2.78 0.05
CA TRP A 188 -7.21 2.79 -1.38
C TRP A 188 -7.20 4.21 -1.93
N ASN A 189 -6.17 4.55 -2.68
CA ASN A 189 -6.13 5.78 -3.46
C ASN A 189 -5.81 5.46 -4.92
N ASN A 190 -6.69 5.85 -5.85
CA ASN A 190 -6.45 5.71 -7.29
C ASN A 190 -5.93 7.04 -7.84
N TYR A 191 -4.79 7.04 -8.54
CA TYR A 191 -4.29 8.27 -9.18
C TYR A 191 -4.87 8.49 -10.57
N GLN A 192 -5.05 7.43 -11.36
CA GLN A 192 -5.78 7.48 -12.64
C GLN A 192 -7.26 7.13 -12.45
N SER A 193 -8.07 7.45 -13.45
CA SER A 193 -9.49 7.08 -13.46
C SER A 193 -9.67 5.64 -13.96
N ALA A 194 -10.36 4.82 -13.19
CA ALA A 194 -10.61 3.40 -13.46
C ALA A 194 -12.07 3.04 -13.12
N PRO A 195 -13.07 3.50 -13.90
CA PRO A 195 -14.48 3.23 -13.60
C PRO A 195 -14.84 1.73 -13.74
N PRO A 196 -15.70 1.17 -12.85
CA PRO A 196 -16.40 1.86 -11.76
C PRO A 196 -15.53 2.12 -10.52
N GLY A 197 -14.36 1.49 -10.44
CA GLY A 197 -13.43 1.54 -9.30
C GLY A 197 -13.25 0.15 -8.68
N PHE A 198 -12.35 0.09 -7.71
CA PHE A 198 -12.08 -1.15 -6.95
C PHE A 198 -12.96 -1.22 -5.72
N THR A 199 -13.59 -2.37 -5.50
CA THR A 199 -14.07 -2.76 -4.17
C THR A 199 -13.03 -3.69 -3.57
N ALA A 200 -12.60 -3.38 -2.35
CA ALA A 200 -11.56 -4.13 -1.67
C ALA A 200 -11.83 -4.17 -0.17
N TRP A 201 -11.14 -5.09 0.52
CA TRP A 201 -11.14 -5.18 1.96
C TRP A 201 -9.71 -5.20 2.46
N ILE A 202 -9.49 -4.53 3.60
CA ILE A 202 -8.22 -4.54 4.33
C ILE A 202 -8.50 -4.98 5.77
N ASP A 203 -7.66 -5.88 6.28
CA ASP A 203 -7.79 -6.43 7.61
C ASP A 203 -6.42 -6.65 8.26
N ASP A 204 -6.42 -6.96 9.56
CA ASP A 204 -5.24 -7.32 10.35
C ASP A 204 -4.07 -6.34 10.22
N VAL A 205 -4.38 -5.04 10.19
CA VAL A 205 -3.37 -3.97 10.23
C VAL A 205 -2.55 -4.12 11.50
N ALA A 206 -1.24 -4.34 11.34
CA ALA A 206 -0.30 -4.43 12.43
C ALA A 206 0.95 -3.61 12.10
N LEU A 207 1.51 -2.95 13.11
CA LEU A 207 2.74 -2.17 13.05
C LEU A 207 3.53 -2.48 14.32
N ASP A 208 4.79 -2.84 14.18
CA ASP A 208 5.59 -3.41 15.28
C ASP A 208 7.09 -3.11 15.08
N ASP A 209 7.89 -3.19 16.14
CA ASP A 209 9.36 -3.09 16.04
C ASP A 209 10.02 -4.45 15.72
N GLU A 210 9.28 -5.54 15.87
CA GLU A 210 9.65 -6.88 15.43
C GLU A 210 8.86 -7.35 14.20
N ARG A 211 9.39 -8.33 13.48
CA ARG A 211 8.71 -8.88 12.29
C ARG A 211 7.39 -9.54 12.69
N ILE A 212 6.32 -9.21 11.97
CA ILE A 212 4.95 -9.65 12.26
C ILE A 212 4.68 -11.03 11.64
N GLY A 213 5.11 -11.22 10.40
CA GLY A 213 4.89 -12.41 9.58
C GLY A 213 3.50 -12.47 8.95
N CYS A 214 3.35 -13.46 8.05
CA CYS A 214 2.11 -13.75 7.34
C CYS A 214 1.43 -15.06 7.78
N GLU A 215 2.09 -15.83 8.64
CA GLU A 215 1.48 -17.00 9.28
C GLU A 215 0.36 -16.55 10.24
N GLU A 216 -0.64 -17.40 10.44
CA GLU A 216 -1.73 -17.18 11.41
C GLU A 216 -1.32 -17.53 12.84
#